data_AF-A0A3D0SUE2-F1
#
_entry.id   AF-A0A3D0SUE2-F1
#
_cell.length_a   1.000
_cell.length_b   1.000
_cell.length_c   1.000
_cell.angle_alpha   90.00
_cell.angle_beta   90.00
_cell.angle_gamma   90.00
#
_symmetry.space_group_name_H-M   'P 1'
#
loop_
_entity.id
_entity.type
_entity.pdbx_description
1 polymer ?
#
loop_
_entity_poly.entity_id
_entity_poly.type
_entity_poly.pdbx_seq_one_letter_code
_entity_poly.pdbx_strand_id
1 'polypeptide(L)'
;RRAAVRGGLFGLGLFGFGIYWVYISLHDYGNAPAPFAALATFLVILLMALYPTAAGWLVVRWGPPPGLLRWVLVFPALWTLLDWMRSWLFTGFPWLALGYSQIDAPLGQLAPYLGVFGVGWATLLSVGLLRVLLDSYVGYAMRTLSLMLLGILWLGIWGLGHIHWVEPTGSPLRVAIIQG
;
A
#
# COMPACT_ATOMS: atom_id res chain seq x y z
N ARG A 1 15.03 -16.99 -0.74
CA ARG A 1 14.56 -17.52 0.56
C ARG A 1 14.51 -16.43 1.64
N ARG A 2 15.62 -15.78 2.02
CA ARG A 2 15.61 -14.72 3.07
C ARG A 2 14.62 -13.57 2.83
N ALA A 3 14.54 -13.04 1.59
CA ALA A 3 13.62 -11.95 1.28
C ALA A 3 12.14 -12.35 1.37
N ALA A 4 11.80 -13.60 1.01
CA ALA A 4 10.45 -14.15 1.17
C ALA A 4 10.07 -14.19 2.65
N VAL A 5 10.95 -14.72 3.51
CA VAL A 5 10.72 -14.78 4.96
C VAL A 5 10.54 -13.38 5.55
N ARG A 6 11.37 -12.41 5.16
CA ARG A 6 11.23 -11.02 5.61
C ARG A 6 9.91 -10.39 5.15
N GLY A 7 9.51 -10.63 3.90
CA GLY A 7 8.20 -10.23 3.38
C GLY A 7 7.06 -10.86 4.18
N GLY A 8 7.14 -12.16 4.48
CA GLY A 8 6.14 -12.86 5.28
C GLY A 8 6.05 -12.35 6.71
N LEU A 9 7.18 -12.12 7.39
CA LEU A 9 7.19 -11.53 8.73
C LEU A 9 6.61 -10.10 8.74
N PHE A 10 6.93 -9.30 7.71
CA PHE A 10 6.32 -7.98 7.54
C PHE A 10 4.80 -8.10 7.34
N GLY A 11 4.34 -9.00 6.47
CA GLY A 11 2.93 -9.25 6.22
C GLY A 11 2.18 -9.74 7.47
N LEU A 12 2.79 -10.64 8.23
CA LEU A 12 2.25 -11.13 9.50
C LEU A 12 2.06 -9.99 10.50
N GLY A 13 3.02 -9.06 10.59
CA GLY A 13 2.87 -7.86 11.41
C GLY A 13 1.76 -6.94 10.90
N LEU A 14 1.82 -6.57 9.62
CA LEU A 14 0.86 -5.65 9.00
C LEU A 14 -0.59 -6.14 9.15
N PHE A 15 -0.86 -7.38 8.77
CA PHE A 15 -2.21 -7.94 8.83
C PHE A 15 -2.56 -8.41 10.25
N GLY A 16 -1.60 -8.94 11.01
CA GLY A 16 -1.82 -9.33 12.40
C GLY A 16 -2.35 -8.17 13.26
N PHE A 17 -1.74 -6.99 13.14
CA PHE A 17 -2.19 -5.80 13.86
C PHE A 17 -3.30 -5.03 13.14
N GLY A 18 -3.40 -5.12 11.82
CA GLY A 18 -4.35 -4.32 11.05
C GLY A 18 -5.73 -4.96 10.81
N ILE A 19 -5.85 -6.28 10.94
CA ILE A 19 -7.12 -7.01 10.72
C ILE A 19 -7.51 -7.96 11.86
N TYR A 20 -6.97 -7.76 13.07
CA TYR A 20 -7.34 -8.57 14.25
C TYR A 20 -8.84 -8.53 14.57
N TRP A 21 -9.51 -7.42 14.22
CA TRP A 21 -10.93 -7.21 14.48
C TRP A 21 -11.83 -8.24 13.79
N VAL A 22 -11.34 -8.97 12.79
CA VAL A 22 -12.05 -10.12 12.19
C VAL A 22 -12.39 -11.18 13.24
N TYR A 23 -11.55 -11.33 14.27
CA TYR A 23 -11.85 -12.22 15.40
C TYR A 23 -13.16 -11.82 16.10
N ILE A 24 -13.31 -10.52 16.38
CA ILE A 24 -14.48 -9.95 17.07
C ILE A 24 -15.73 -10.20 16.22
N SER A 25 -15.64 -9.99 14.90
CA SER A 25 -16.74 -10.28 13.98
C SER A 25 -17.18 -11.75 14.01
N LEU A 26 -16.24 -12.70 14.08
CA LEU A 26 -16.56 -14.12 14.12
C LEU A 26 -17.08 -14.58 15.49
N HIS A 27 -16.43 -14.14 16.56
CA HIS A 27 -16.75 -14.58 17.93
C HIS A 27 -18.02 -13.92 18.46
N ASP A 28 -18.08 -12.58 18.45
CA ASP A 28 -19.14 -11.84 19.14
C ASP A 28 -20.40 -11.75 18.29
N TYR A 29 -20.25 -11.51 16.98
CA TYR A 29 -21.39 -11.38 16.07
C TYR A 29 -21.74 -12.69 15.34
N GLY A 30 -20.74 -13.52 15.07
CA GLY A 30 -20.91 -14.83 14.44
C GLY A 30 -21.22 -15.97 15.41
N ASN A 31 -21.15 -15.74 16.72
CA ASN A 31 -21.29 -16.75 17.78
C ASN A 31 -20.35 -17.96 17.60
N ALA A 32 -19.21 -17.77 16.94
CA ALA A 32 -18.25 -18.85 16.74
C ALA A 32 -17.44 -19.11 18.01
N PRO A 33 -17.11 -20.38 18.35
CA PRO A 33 -16.24 -20.67 19.49
C PRO A 33 -14.89 -19.95 19.37
N ALA A 34 -14.38 -19.39 20.48
CA ALA A 34 -13.15 -18.60 20.48
C ALA A 34 -11.94 -19.28 19.78
N PRO A 35 -11.65 -20.59 19.97
CA PRO A 35 -10.55 -21.24 19.27
C PRO A 35 -10.73 -21.27 17.75
N PHE A 36 -11.97 -21.43 17.29
CA PHE A 36 -12.29 -21.41 15.86
C PHE A 36 -12.14 -20.02 15.28
N ALA A 37 -12.67 -18.99 15.94
CA ALA A 37 -12.54 -17.60 15.51
C ALA A 37 -11.06 -17.19 15.41
N ALA A 38 -10.25 -17.52 16.43
CA ALA A 38 -8.82 -17.25 16.43
C ALA A 38 -8.08 -17.95 15.28
N LEU A 39 -8.37 -19.24 15.04
CA LEU A 39 -7.78 -19.99 13.93
C LEU A 39 -8.16 -19.40 12.58
N ALA A 40 -9.45 -19.10 12.37
CA ALA A 40 -9.95 -18.53 11.12
C ALA A 40 -9.30 -17.16 10.84
N THR A 41 -9.24 -16.26 11.82
CA THR A 41 -8.56 -14.97 11.69
C THR A 41 -7.08 -15.14 11.38
N PHE A 42 -6.39 -16.06 12.07
CA PHE A 42 -4.98 -16.34 11.82
C PHE A 42 -4.73 -16.87 10.40
N LEU A 43 -5.61 -17.73 9.87
CA LEU A 43 -5.51 -18.23 8.50
C LEU A 43 -5.71 -17.10 7.47
N VAL A 44 -6.62 -16.16 7.71
CA VAL A 44 -6.77 -14.96 6.86
C VAL A 44 -5.50 -14.11 6.90
N ILE A 45 -4.93 -13.86 8.08
CA ILE A 45 -3.66 -13.14 8.23
C ILE A 45 -2.53 -13.84 7.46
N LEU A 46 -2.42 -15.16 7.58
CA LEU A 46 -1.43 -15.95 6.84
C LEU A 46 -1.61 -15.82 5.33
N LEU A 47 -2.85 -15.97 4.84
CA LEU A 47 -3.17 -15.82 3.43
C LEU A 47 -2.79 -14.43 2.92
N MET A 48 -3.10 -13.38 3.68
CA MET A 48 -2.74 -12.01 3.32
C MET A 48 -1.22 -11.79 3.36
N ALA A 49 -0.51 -12.38 4.32
CA ALA A 49 0.95 -12.32 4.40
C ALA A 49 1.66 -13.03 3.23
N LEU A 50 0.98 -13.90 2.48
CA LEU A 50 1.53 -14.49 1.25
C LEU A 50 1.81 -13.44 0.17
N TYR A 51 1.04 -12.34 0.11
CA TYR A 51 1.28 -11.28 -0.89
C TYR A 51 2.63 -10.56 -0.66
N PRO A 52 2.94 -10.01 0.53
CA PRO A 52 4.29 -9.50 0.82
C PRO A 52 5.40 -10.55 0.73
N THR A 53 5.11 -11.82 1.08
CA THR A 53 6.05 -12.95 0.91
C THR A 53 6.41 -13.13 -0.57
N ALA A 54 5.39 -13.14 -1.44
CA ALA A 54 5.55 -13.25 -2.88
C ALA A 54 6.31 -12.04 -3.43
N ALA A 55 5.97 -10.82 -3.01
CA ALA A 55 6.68 -9.61 -3.41
C ALA A 55 8.19 -9.71 -3.13
N GLY A 56 8.55 -10.08 -1.89
CA GLY A 56 9.94 -10.25 -1.48
C GLY A 56 10.65 -11.40 -2.19
N TRP A 57 9.95 -12.50 -2.49
CA TRP A 57 10.51 -13.62 -3.23
C TRP A 57 10.76 -13.27 -4.70
N LEU A 58 9.74 -12.75 -5.39
CA LEU A 58 9.75 -12.43 -6.81
C LEU A 58 10.80 -11.36 -7.14
N VAL A 59 10.87 -10.29 -6.34
CA VAL A 59 11.84 -9.19 -6.59
C VAL A 59 13.30 -9.66 -6.49
N VAL A 60 13.60 -10.65 -5.65
CA VAL A 60 14.95 -11.21 -5.53
C VAL A 60 15.22 -12.31 -6.55
N ARG A 61 14.20 -13.12 -6.88
CA ARG A 61 14.35 -14.26 -7.79
C ARG A 61 14.42 -13.84 -9.26
N TRP A 62 13.62 -12.84 -9.65
CA TRP A 62 13.47 -12.41 -11.05
C TRP A 62 13.67 -10.91 -11.26
N GLY A 63 13.80 -10.11 -10.19
CA GLY A 63 14.04 -8.68 -10.32
C GLY A 63 15.51 -8.34 -10.64
N PRO A 64 15.76 -7.14 -11.22
CA PRO A 64 17.11 -6.64 -11.52
C PRO A 64 17.94 -6.52 -10.24
N PRO A 65 19.28 -6.40 -10.28
CA PRO A 65 20.09 -6.22 -9.08
C PRO A 65 19.66 -5.00 -8.24
N PRO A 66 20.02 -4.95 -6.93
CA PRO A 66 19.74 -3.80 -6.08
C PRO A 66 20.21 -2.49 -6.73
N GLY A 67 19.31 -1.50 -6.82
CA GLY A 67 19.57 -0.24 -7.50
C GLY A 67 18.27 0.48 -7.85
N LEU A 68 18.38 1.56 -8.62
CA LEU A 68 17.26 2.43 -8.99
C LEU A 68 16.11 1.64 -9.64
N LEU A 69 16.41 0.83 -10.66
CA LEU A 69 15.40 0.06 -11.38
C LEU A 69 14.61 -0.90 -10.47
N ARG A 70 15.30 -1.58 -9.53
CA ARG A 70 14.65 -2.48 -8.58
C ARG A 70 13.70 -1.72 -7.66
N TRP A 71 14.18 -0.63 -7.05
CA TRP A 71 13.47 0.01 -5.94
C TRP A 71 12.44 1.05 -6.39
N VAL A 72 12.63 1.69 -7.54
CA VAL A 72 11.78 2.78 -8.03
C VAL A 72 10.74 2.29 -9.03
N LEU A 73 11.00 1.20 -9.75
CA LEU A 73 10.11 0.72 -10.79
C LEU A 73 9.58 -0.69 -10.50
N VAL A 74 10.48 -1.68 -10.37
CA VAL A 74 10.07 -3.09 -10.29
C VAL A 74 9.33 -3.39 -8.99
N PHE A 75 9.85 -2.95 -7.84
CA PHE A 75 9.22 -3.23 -6.55
C PHE A 75 7.87 -2.52 -6.38
N PRO A 76 7.72 -1.21 -6.69
CA PRO A 76 6.43 -0.55 -6.67
C PRO A 76 5.42 -1.20 -7.61
N ALA A 77 5.80 -1.52 -8.87
CA ALA A 77 4.90 -2.17 -9.83
C ALA A 77 4.46 -3.56 -9.36
N LEU A 78 5.40 -4.35 -8.82
CA LEU A 78 5.10 -5.68 -8.28
C LEU A 78 4.16 -5.60 -7.07
N TRP A 79 4.38 -4.65 -6.16
CA TRP A 79 3.50 -4.45 -5.02
C TRP A 79 2.09 -4.06 -5.48
N THR A 80 1.98 -3.08 -6.37
CA THR A 80 0.70 -2.62 -6.92
C THR A 80 -0.04 -3.76 -7.63
N LEU A 81 0.65 -4.60 -8.39
CA LEU A 81 0.05 -5.79 -9.02
C LEU A 81 -0.50 -6.75 -7.96
N LEU A 82 0.25 -7.00 -6.89
CA LEU A 82 -0.19 -7.90 -5.82
C LEU A 82 -1.35 -7.31 -5.00
N ASP A 83 -1.35 -6.01 -4.73
CA ASP A 83 -2.48 -5.31 -4.10
C ASP A 83 -3.73 -5.33 -4.99
N TRP A 84 -3.57 -5.18 -6.31
CA TRP A 84 -4.65 -5.32 -7.27
C TRP A 84 -5.18 -6.76 -7.30
N MET A 85 -4.32 -7.78 -7.37
CA MET A 85 -4.76 -9.18 -7.30
C MET A 85 -5.53 -9.47 -6.00
N ARG A 86 -5.04 -8.94 -4.87
CA ARG A 86 -5.68 -9.07 -3.56
C ARG A 86 -7.05 -8.41 -3.48
N SER A 87 -7.36 -7.45 -4.36
CA SER A 87 -8.64 -6.74 -4.33
C SER A 87 -9.80 -7.48 -4.98
N TRP A 88 -9.54 -8.57 -5.73
CA TRP A 88 -10.61 -9.28 -6.44
C TRP A 88 -10.48 -10.81 -6.42
N LEU A 89 -9.26 -11.35 -6.26
CA LEU A 89 -9.06 -12.80 -6.19
C LEU A 89 -9.83 -13.37 -4.98
N PHE A 90 -10.58 -14.46 -5.19
CA PHE A 90 -11.46 -15.06 -4.19
C PHE A 90 -12.41 -14.04 -3.54
N THR A 91 -13.11 -13.24 -4.35
CA THR A 91 -13.98 -12.11 -3.95
C THR A 91 -13.27 -10.87 -3.39
N GLY A 92 -11.95 -10.97 -3.14
CA GLY A 92 -11.11 -9.86 -2.74
C GLY A 92 -11.11 -9.56 -1.24
N PHE A 93 -9.96 -9.11 -0.74
CA PHE A 93 -9.80 -8.57 0.62
C PHE A 93 -8.79 -7.41 0.65
N PRO A 94 -9.13 -6.24 0.06
CA PRO A 94 -8.21 -5.12 -0.14
C PRO A 94 -7.97 -4.25 1.12
N TRP A 95 -8.09 -4.82 2.32
CA TRP A 95 -7.85 -4.08 3.57
C TRP A 95 -6.41 -3.59 3.69
N LEU A 96 -6.18 -2.46 4.35
CA LEU A 96 -4.84 -1.88 4.52
C LEU A 96 -4.13 -1.57 3.18
N ALA A 97 -4.87 -1.23 2.13
CA ALA A 97 -4.25 -0.78 0.88
C ALA A 97 -3.44 0.50 1.14
N LEU A 98 -2.18 0.50 0.71
CA LEU A 98 -1.21 1.54 1.05
C LEU A 98 -1.67 2.95 0.65
N GLY A 99 -2.39 3.07 -0.47
CA GLY A 99 -2.85 4.36 -0.98
C GLY A 99 -3.75 5.13 0.00
N TYR A 100 -4.54 4.45 0.83
CA TYR A 100 -5.39 5.11 1.82
C TYR A 100 -4.61 5.82 2.92
N SER A 101 -3.35 5.42 3.17
CA SER A 101 -2.48 6.13 4.12
C SER A 101 -2.19 7.58 3.69
N GLN A 102 -2.46 7.92 2.42
CA GLN A 102 -2.18 9.22 1.85
C GLN A 102 -3.43 10.09 1.68
N ILE A 103 -4.59 9.69 2.22
CA ILE A 103 -5.85 10.42 2.03
C ILE A 103 -5.74 11.91 2.45
N ASP A 104 -5.07 12.17 3.57
CA ASP A 104 -4.82 13.52 4.09
C ASP A 104 -3.40 14.04 3.76
N ALA A 105 -2.63 13.30 2.97
CA ALA A 105 -1.26 13.65 2.59
C ALA A 105 -1.21 14.19 1.14
N PRO A 106 -0.15 14.93 0.76
CA PRO A 106 -0.04 15.46 -0.61
C PRO A 106 -0.22 14.38 -1.69
N LEU A 107 0.35 13.18 -1.50
CA LEU A 107 0.22 12.07 -2.45
C LEU A 107 -1.24 11.66 -2.74
N GLY A 108 -2.20 11.94 -1.83
CA GLY A 108 -3.63 11.73 -2.04
C GLY A 108 -4.22 12.52 -3.20
N GLN A 109 -3.58 13.63 -3.61
CA GLN A 109 -3.99 14.43 -4.77
C GLN A 109 -3.87 13.66 -6.11
N LEU A 110 -3.18 12.51 -6.12
CA LEU A 110 -3.14 11.62 -7.29
C LEU A 110 -4.39 10.73 -7.41
N ALA A 111 -5.23 10.65 -6.37
CA ALA A 111 -6.39 9.75 -6.37
C ALA A 111 -7.37 9.99 -7.53
N PRO A 112 -7.73 11.24 -7.92
CA PRO A 112 -8.61 11.49 -9.07
C PRO A 112 -8.02 11.03 -10.41
N TYR A 113 -6.70 10.95 -10.53
CA TYR A 113 -6.02 10.61 -11.77
C TYR A 113 -5.74 9.11 -11.92
N LEU A 114 -5.25 8.48 -10.85
CA LEU A 114 -4.70 7.12 -10.90
C LEU A 114 -5.38 6.15 -9.92
N GLY A 115 -6.35 6.63 -9.15
CA GLY A 115 -7.00 5.86 -8.09
C GLY A 115 -6.06 5.45 -6.96
N VAL A 116 -6.59 4.65 -6.03
CA VAL A 116 -5.87 4.23 -4.82
C VAL A 116 -4.59 3.43 -5.12
N PHE A 117 -4.59 2.62 -6.17
CA PHE A 117 -3.42 1.83 -6.56
C PHE A 117 -2.28 2.70 -7.09
N GLY A 118 -2.59 3.76 -7.83
CA GLY A 118 -1.60 4.74 -8.29
C GLY A 118 -1.01 5.55 -7.13
N VAL A 119 -1.84 5.93 -6.16
CA VAL A 119 -1.36 6.59 -4.92
C VAL A 119 -0.42 5.65 -4.14
N GLY A 120 -0.79 4.38 -4.00
CA GLY A 120 0.08 3.36 -3.38
C GLY A 120 1.39 3.17 -4.13
N TRP A 121 1.34 3.13 -5.48
CA TRP A 121 2.54 3.06 -6.32
C TRP A 121 3.46 4.27 -6.13
N ALA A 122 2.92 5.49 -6.13
CA ALA A 122 3.68 6.72 -5.93
C ALA A 122 4.30 6.81 -4.53
N THR A 123 3.61 6.26 -3.53
CA THR A 123 4.14 6.11 -2.16
C THR A 123 5.37 5.19 -2.16
N LEU A 124 5.29 4.03 -2.80
CA LEU A 124 6.43 3.11 -2.90
C LEU A 124 7.55 3.63 -3.79
N LEU A 125 7.23 4.39 -4.83
CA LEU A 125 8.22 5.10 -5.63
C LEU A 125 9.02 6.08 -4.76
N SER A 126 8.34 6.85 -3.90
CA SER A 126 9.00 7.75 -2.93
C SER A 126 9.92 6.96 -1.99
N VAL A 127 9.44 5.85 -1.44
CA VAL A 127 10.25 4.98 -0.57
C VAL A 127 11.45 4.40 -1.32
N GLY A 128 11.28 4.00 -2.58
CA GLY A 128 12.34 3.50 -3.45
C GLY A 128 13.43 4.53 -3.72
N LEU A 129 13.04 5.78 -4.02
CA LEU A 129 13.97 6.90 -4.20
C LEU A 129 14.72 7.21 -2.90
N LEU A 130 14.02 7.24 -1.76
CA LEU A 130 14.65 7.42 -0.45
C LEU A 130 15.62 6.28 -0.13
N ARG A 131 15.28 5.04 -0.46
CA ARG A 131 16.17 3.89 -0.25
C ARG A 131 17.47 4.03 -1.03
N VAL A 132 17.42 4.52 -2.27
CA VAL A 132 18.62 4.78 -3.10
C VAL A 132 19.41 5.96 -2.56
N LEU A 133 18.75 7.03 -2.12
CA LEU A 133 19.39 8.20 -1.53
C LEU A 133 20.20 7.84 -0.27
N LEU A 134 19.64 6.94 0.56
CA LEU A 134 20.26 6.45 1.80
C LEU A 134 21.26 5.31 1.57
N ASP A 135 21.45 4.85 0.34
CA ASP A 135 22.38 3.75 0.06
C ASP A 135 23.84 4.25 -0.01
N SER A 136 24.65 3.83 0.97
CA SER A 136 26.06 4.19 1.08
C SER A 136 26.90 3.75 -0.12
N TYR A 137 26.48 2.69 -0.82
CA TYR A 137 27.22 2.10 -1.95
C TYR A 137 26.89 2.74 -3.30
N VAL A 138 25.92 3.65 -3.34
CA VAL A 138 25.50 4.34 -4.55
C VAL A 138 26.26 5.66 -4.70
N GLY A 139 26.81 5.91 -5.90
CA GLY A 139 27.57 7.12 -6.20
C GLY A 139 26.73 8.40 -6.19
N TYR A 140 27.40 9.55 -6.02
CA TYR A 140 26.77 10.88 -5.90
C TYR A 140 25.77 11.19 -7.01
N ALA A 141 26.10 10.88 -8.27
CA ALA A 141 25.22 11.15 -9.41
C ALA A 141 23.82 10.52 -9.25
N MET A 142 23.75 9.29 -8.75
CA MET A 142 22.48 8.58 -8.61
C MET A 142 21.69 9.03 -7.37
N ARG A 143 22.38 9.49 -6.32
CA ARG A 143 21.75 10.16 -5.17
C ARG A 143 21.14 11.49 -5.59
N THR A 144 21.88 12.29 -6.35
CA THR A 144 21.39 13.56 -6.91
C THR A 144 20.18 13.32 -7.81
N LEU A 145 20.24 12.33 -8.71
CA LEU A 145 19.08 11.95 -9.52
C LEU A 145 17.89 11.55 -8.67
N SER A 146 18.10 10.73 -7.63
CA SER A 146 17.01 10.30 -6.74
C SER A 146 16.36 11.46 -6.00
N LEU A 147 17.17 12.41 -5.52
CA LEU A 147 16.71 13.64 -4.87
C LEU A 147 15.93 14.53 -5.85
N MET A 148 16.44 14.69 -7.09
CA MET A 148 15.75 15.45 -8.14
C MET A 148 14.39 14.82 -8.47
N LEU A 149 14.32 13.50 -8.66
CA LEU A 149 13.08 12.80 -8.94
C LEU A 149 12.08 12.89 -7.78
N LEU A 150 12.56 12.83 -6.53
CA LEU A 150 11.72 13.03 -5.35
C LEU A 150 11.17 14.46 -5.33
N GLY A 151 12.02 15.47 -5.56
CA GLY A 151 11.61 16.86 -5.67
C GLY A 151 10.56 17.07 -6.76
N ILE A 152 10.79 16.54 -7.97
CA ILE A 152 9.84 16.62 -9.10
C ILE A 152 8.50 15.99 -8.73
N LEU A 153 8.51 14.80 -8.12
CA LEU A 153 7.28 14.10 -7.72
C LEU A 153 6.49 14.94 -6.71
N TRP A 154 7.11 15.35 -5.61
CA TRP A 154 6.40 16.01 -4.52
C TRP A 154 5.99 17.45 -4.85
N LEU A 155 6.81 18.20 -5.59
CA LEU A 155 6.45 19.53 -6.10
C LEU A 155 5.35 19.44 -7.16
N GLY A 156 5.41 18.45 -8.05
CA GLY A 156 4.36 18.20 -9.03
C GLY A 156 3.01 17.90 -8.37
N ILE A 157 3.00 17.03 -7.36
CA ILE A 157 1.81 16.69 -6.59
C ILE A 157 1.26 17.89 -5.82
N TRP A 158 2.13 18.70 -5.21
CA TRP A 158 1.71 19.94 -4.57
C TRP A 158 1.04 20.89 -5.57
N GLY A 159 1.57 20.99 -6.79
CA GLY A 159 0.93 21.73 -7.88
C GLY A 159 -0.46 21.18 -8.24
N LEU A 160 -0.61 19.86 -8.34
CA LEU A 160 -1.90 19.20 -8.60
C LEU A 160 -2.94 19.49 -7.50
N GLY A 161 -2.51 19.68 -6.25
CA GLY A 161 -3.40 19.99 -5.14
C GLY A 161 -4.16 21.32 -5.25
N HIS A 162 -3.79 22.18 -6.20
CA HIS A 162 -4.50 23.44 -6.48
C HIS A 162 -5.64 23.25 -7.51
N ILE A 163 -5.78 22.05 -8.09
CA ILE A 163 -6.82 21.75 -9.08
C ILE A 163 -8.08 21.30 -8.34
N HIS A 164 -9.11 22.15 -8.36
CA HIS A 164 -10.43 21.80 -7.87
C HIS A 164 -11.22 21.09 -8.97
N TRP A 165 -11.46 19.79 -8.78
CA TRP A 165 -12.18 18.96 -9.75
C TRP A 165 -13.69 19.09 -9.70
N VAL A 166 -14.22 19.56 -8.58
CA VAL A 166 -15.65 19.67 -8.33
C VAL A 166 -15.92 21.03 -7.70
N GLU A 167 -17.00 21.66 -8.14
CA GLU A 167 -17.49 22.92 -7.60
C GLU A 167 -18.90 22.72 -7.04
N PRO A 168 -19.24 23.36 -5.91
CA PRO A 168 -20.60 23.33 -5.40
C PRO A 168 -21.59 23.84 -6.44
N THR A 169 -22.68 23.11 -6.66
CA THR A 169 -23.76 23.51 -7.57
C THR A 169 -25.08 23.59 -6.82
N GLY A 170 -25.80 24.70 -6.99
CA GLY A 170 -27.10 24.93 -6.36
C GLY A 170 -27.02 25.36 -4.89
N SER A 171 -28.17 25.32 -4.20
CA SER A 171 -28.26 25.64 -2.78
C SER A 171 -27.92 24.42 -1.89
N PRO A 172 -27.34 24.63 -0.69
CA PRO A 172 -27.04 23.54 0.23
C PRO A 172 -28.28 22.71 0.60
N LEU A 173 -28.18 21.39 0.50
CA LEU A 173 -29.23 20.46 0.91
C LEU A 173 -29.07 20.09 2.39
N ARG A 174 -30.18 20.07 3.15
CA ARG A 174 -30.19 19.58 4.53
C ARG A 174 -30.41 18.07 4.54
N VAL A 175 -29.37 17.31 4.87
CA VAL A 175 -29.39 15.84 4.96
C VAL A 175 -29.29 15.42 6.42
N ALA A 176 -30.07 14.40 6.84
CA ALA A 176 -29.97 13.79 8.16
C ALA A 176 -29.75 12.28 8.00
N ILE A 177 -28.79 11.73 8.76
CA ILE A 177 -28.50 10.29 8.83
C ILE A 177 -28.89 9.82 10.23
N ILE A 178 -29.87 8.91 10.33
CA ILE A 178 -30.28 8.30 11.60
C ILE A 178 -29.39 7.09 11.84
N GLN A 179 -28.62 7.11 12.92
CA GLN A 179 -27.84 5.97 13.39
C GLN A 179 -28.54 5.40 14.64
N GLY A 180 -29.14 4.22 14.49
CA GLY A 180 -29.86 3.50 15.55
C GLY A 180 -29.01 2.48 16.29
#